data_AF-A0A965ZA31-F1
#
_entry.id   AF-A0A965ZA31-F1
#
_cell.length_a   1.000
_cell.length_b   1.000
_cell.length_c   1.000
_cell.angle_alpha   90.00
_cell.angle_beta   90.00
_cell.angle_gamma   90.00
#
_symmetry.space_group_name_H-M   'P 1'
#
loop_
_entity.id
_entity.type
_entity.pdbx_description
1 polymer ?
#
loop_
_entity_poly.entity_id
_entity_poly.type
_entity_poly.pdbx_seq_one_letter_code
_entity_poly.pdbx_strand_id
1 'polypeptide(L)'
;MNNQEENSAFSFPPSALPKDEVLVRVEGVSKKFCKSLKRSLLYGAKDVWTELSGGGKHDELREGEFWAVKDISFELKRGECLGLIGHNGAGKSTLLKMLNELIKPDQGRIEMRGRIGALIELGAGFNPIL
;
A
#
# COMPACT_ATOMS: atom_id res chain seq x y z
N MET A 1 -47.48 -4.67 4.09
CA MET A 1 -46.80 -5.78 4.78
C MET A 1 -45.32 -5.71 4.40
N ASN A 2 -44.55 -5.06 5.29
CA ASN A 2 -43.11 -5.11 5.59
C ASN A 2 -42.12 -5.13 4.43
N ASN A 3 -41.64 -3.96 3.99
CA ASN A 3 -40.31 -3.39 4.29
C ASN A 3 -39.50 -4.03 5.44
N GLN A 4 -38.22 -4.30 5.12
CA GLN A 4 -36.99 -4.33 5.95
C GLN A 4 -36.16 -5.61 5.77
N GLU A 5 -35.38 -5.65 4.67
CA GLU A 5 -34.12 -6.40 4.62
C GLU A 5 -32.97 -5.38 4.67
N GLU A 6 -32.82 -4.75 5.85
CA GLU A 6 -31.65 -3.96 6.19
C GLU A 6 -30.61 -4.84 6.90
N ASN A 7 -29.40 -4.86 6.35
CA ASN A 7 -28.14 -4.75 7.10
C ASN A 7 -27.88 -5.74 8.27
N SER A 8 -27.78 -7.04 8.01
CA SER A 8 -27.43 -8.04 9.04
C SER A 8 -25.93 -8.36 9.17
N ALA A 9 -25.01 -7.55 8.65
CA ALA A 9 -23.56 -7.82 8.72
C ALA A 9 -22.69 -6.74 9.40
N PHE A 10 -23.29 -5.79 10.15
CA PHE A 10 -22.51 -4.77 10.88
C PHE A 10 -23.14 -4.41 12.23
N SER A 11 -23.14 -5.35 13.17
CA SER A 11 -23.39 -5.04 14.57
C SER A 11 -22.52 -5.91 15.46
N PHE A 12 -21.23 -5.57 15.51
CA PHE A 12 -20.45 -5.89 16.70
C PHE A 12 -20.63 -4.72 17.67
N PRO A 13 -21.04 -4.94 18.94
CA PRO A 13 -21.01 -3.88 19.92
C PRO A 13 -19.57 -3.35 20.03
N PRO A 14 -19.34 -2.01 20.03
CA PRO A 14 -18.00 -1.42 20.04
C PRO A 14 -17.09 -1.87 21.20
N SER A 15 -17.68 -2.47 22.25
CA SER A 15 -17.02 -2.87 23.50
C SER A 15 -16.36 -4.26 23.48
N ALA A 16 -16.54 -5.08 22.43
CA ALA A 16 -16.09 -6.48 22.42
C ALA A 16 -15.04 -6.81 21.34
N LEU A 17 -14.44 -5.81 20.69
CA LEU A 17 -13.42 -6.08 19.68
C LEU A 17 -12.10 -6.54 20.34
N PRO A 18 -11.50 -7.67 19.91
CA PRO A 18 -10.28 -8.19 20.52
C PRO A 18 -9.12 -7.20 20.36
N LYS A 19 -8.48 -6.82 21.48
CA LYS A 19 -7.35 -5.89 21.51
C LYS A 19 -6.13 -6.39 20.70
N ASP A 20 -5.95 -7.70 20.61
CA ASP A 20 -4.81 -8.31 19.91
C ASP A 20 -5.06 -8.54 18.41
N GLU A 21 -6.16 -8.02 17.86
CA GLU A 21 -6.45 -8.15 16.43
C GLU A 21 -5.45 -7.34 15.61
N VAL A 22 -4.69 -8.04 14.75
CA VAL A 22 -3.81 -7.42 13.75
C VAL A 22 -4.68 -6.82 12.64
N LEU A 23 -4.64 -5.51 12.49
CA LEU A 23 -5.40 -4.76 11.48
C LEU A 23 -4.59 -4.49 10.23
N VAL A 24 -3.28 -4.34 10.38
CA VAL A 24 -2.34 -4.13 9.28
C VAL A 24 -1.21 -5.12 9.42
N ARG A 25 -0.92 -5.86 8.35
CA ARG A 25 0.21 -6.78 8.26
C ARG A 25 0.98 -6.47 6.99
N VAL A 26 2.25 -6.11 7.16
CA VAL A 26 3.18 -5.80 6.08
C VAL A 26 4.31 -6.82 6.15
N GLU A 27 4.55 -7.53 5.05
CA GLU A 27 5.51 -8.63 4.99
C GLU A 27 6.42 -8.49 3.77
N GLY A 28 7.71 -8.23 4.01
CA GLY A 28 8.77 -8.17 3.01
C GLY A 28 8.53 -7.13 1.91
N VAL A 29 7.86 -6.03 2.24
CA VAL A 29 7.40 -5.08 1.23
C VAL A 29 8.55 -4.25 0.70
N SER A 30 8.70 -4.30 -0.63
CA SER A 30 9.67 -3.48 -1.37
C SER A 30 8.99 -2.72 -2.50
N LYS A 31 9.47 -1.50 -2.74
CA LYS A 31 9.04 -0.65 -3.86
C LYS A 31 10.23 0.02 -4.50
N LYS A 32 10.41 -0.20 -5.80
CA LYS A 32 11.38 0.48 -6.65
C LYS A 32 10.71 1.48 -7.58
N PHE A 33 11.48 2.50 -7.97
CA PHE A 33 11.11 3.46 -8.99
C PHE A 33 12.26 3.66 -9.97
N CYS A 34 11.95 4.08 -11.18
CA CYS A 34 12.92 4.54 -12.15
C CYS A 34 12.88 6.06 -12.25
N LYS A 35 14.05 6.72 -12.22
CA LYS A 35 14.13 8.19 -12.37
C LYS A 35 13.70 8.67 -13.77
N SER A 36 13.69 7.78 -14.76
CA SER A 36 13.36 8.09 -16.15
C SER A 36 12.10 7.35 -16.58
N LEU A 37 11.06 8.10 -16.94
CA LEU A 37 9.80 7.53 -17.44
C LEU A 37 10.01 6.76 -18.75
N LYS A 38 10.83 7.27 -19.67
CA LYS A 38 11.16 6.59 -20.93
C LYS A 38 11.76 5.19 -20.66
N ARG A 39 12.70 5.10 -19.71
CA ARG A 39 13.30 3.82 -19.32
C ARG A 39 12.27 2.89 -18.65
N SER A 40 11.45 3.42 -17.74
CA SER A 40 10.39 2.64 -17.09
C SER A 40 9.42 2.00 -18.09
N LEU A 41 9.04 2.74 -19.15
CA LEU A 41 8.16 2.23 -20.20
C LEU A 41 8.86 1.18 -21.07
N LEU A 42 10.11 1.42 -21.46
CA LEU A 42 10.91 0.44 -22.22
C LEU A 42 11.10 -0.85 -21.43
N TYR A 43 11.37 -0.75 -20.13
CA TYR A 43 11.48 -1.88 -19.22
C TYR A 43 10.17 -2.63 -19.07
N GLY A 44 9.04 -1.94 -18.92
CA GLY A 44 7.73 -2.58 -18.87
C GLY A 44 7.41 -3.34 -20.16
N ALA A 45 7.69 -2.78 -21.33
CA ALA A 45 7.51 -3.47 -22.61
C ALA A 45 8.41 -4.70 -22.73
N LYS A 46 9.67 -4.59 -22.29
CA LYS A 46 10.61 -5.71 -22.24
C LYS A 46 10.15 -6.81 -21.28
N ASP A 47 9.59 -6.45 -20.14
CA ASP A 47 9.10 -7.39 -19.12
C ASP A 47 7.94 -8.21 -19.67
N VAL A 48 6.96 -7.57 -20.29
CA VAL A 48 5.82 -8.24 -20.94
C VAL A 48 6.31 -9.20 -22.03
N TRP A 49 7.24 -8.78 -22.87
CA TRP A 49 7.81 -9.64 -23.92
C TRP A 49 8.55 -10.84 -23.34
N THR A 50 9.30 -10.64 -22.26
CA THR A 50 10.08 -11.69 -21.59
C THR A 50 9.17 -12.70 -20.90
N GLU A 51 8.10 -12.24 -20.25
CA GLU A 51 7.11 -13.09 -19.60
C GLU A 51 6.35 -13.96 -20.61
N LEU A 52 6.00 -13.39 -21.78
CA LEU A 52 5.38 -14.16 -22.88
C LEU A 52 6.32 -15.21 -23.49
N SER A 53 7.63 -14.97 -23.45
CA SER A 53 8.64 -15.92 -23.96
C SER A 53 9.12 -16.93 -22.91
N GLY A 54 8.48 -16.96 -21.73
CA GLY A 54 8.79 -17.91 -20.64
C GLY A 54 9.97 -17.51 -19.75
N GLY A 55 10.44 -16.26 -19.85
CA GLY A 55 11.45 -15.72 -18.95
C GLY A 55 10.88 -15.27 -17.61
N GLY A 56 11.64 -15.48 -16.52
CA GLY A 56 11.27 -15.07 -15.17
C GLY A 56 11.52 -13.59 -14.88
N LYS A 57 10.91 -13.07 -13.80
CA LYS A 57 11.18 -11.73 -13.29
C LYS A 57 12.57 -11.68 -12.67
N HIS A 58 13.35 -10.66 -13.05
CA HIS A 58 14.64 -10.37 -12.44
C HIS A 58 14.46 -9.42 -11.26
N ASP A 59 15.02 -9.80 -10.12
CA ASP A 59 14.89 -9.07 -8.86
C ASP A 59 15.95 -7.96 -8.67
N GLU A 60 16.88 -7.87 -9.62
CA GLU A 60 17.93 -6.87 -9.61
C GLU A 60 17.45 -5.48 -10.07
N LEU A 61 18.05 -4.44 -9.51
CA LEU A 61 17.82 -3.06 -9.93
C LEU A 61 18.42 -2.84 -11.32
N ARG A 62 17.60 -2.34 -12.24
CA ARG A 62 18.07 -1.91 -13.56
C ARG A 62 18.71 -0.53 -13.49
N GLU A 63 19.41 -0.15 -14.56
CA GLU A 63 20.08 1.13 -14.63
C GLU A 63 19.10 2.31 -14.49
N GLY A 64 19.25 3.09 -13.42
CA GLY A 64 18.37 4.22 -13.10
C GLY A 64 17.15 3.85 -12.25
N GLU A 65 17.00 2.58 -11.87
CA GLU A 65 16.09 2.16 -10.80
C GLU A 65 16.73 2.36 -9.42
N PHE A 66 15.89 2.60 -8.42
CA PHE A 66 16.30 2.67 -7.02
C PHE A 66 15.16 2.17 -6.12
N TRP A 67 15.51 1.63 -4.96
CA TRP A 67 14.55 1.28 -3.92
C TRP A 67 14.10 2.54 -3.17
N ALA A 68 12.80 2.84 -3.22
CA ALA A 68 12.21 3.83 -2.32
C ALA A 68 11.81 3.22 -0.97
N VAL A 69 11.42 1.95 -0.99
CA VAL A 69 11.17 1.12 0.19
C VAL A 69 11.78 -0.25 -0.09
N LYS A 70 12.46 -0.86 0.88
CA LYS A 70 13.11 -2.17 0.71
C LYS A 70 12.89 -3.02 1.96
N ASP A 71 12.29 -4.18 1.76
CA ASP A 71 12.15 -5.25 2.75
C ASP A 71 11.60 -4.78 4.11
N ILE A 72 10.48 -4.05 4.08
CA ILE A 72 9.80 -3.61 5.30
C ILE A 72 8.79 -4.67 5.74
N SER A 73 8.88 -5.07 7.01
CA SER A 73 7.90 -5.95 7.67
C SER A 73 7.48 -5.39 9.02
N PHE A 74 6.17 -5.30 9.27
CA PHE A 74 5.61 -4.95 10.58
C PHE A 74 4.13 -5.35 10.68
N GLU A 75 3.64 -5.39 11.90
CA GLU A 75 2.22 -5.57 12.21
C GLU A 75 1.72 -4.37 13.02
N LEU A 76 0.45 -3.98 12.81
CA LEU A 76 -0.25 -2.99 13.62
C LEU A 76 -1.52 -3.58 14.17
N LYS A 77 -1.64 -3.64 15.50
CA LYS A 77 -2.81 -4.16 16.20
C LYS A 77 -3.82 -3.06 16.50
N ARG A 78 -5.03 -3.48 16.84
CA ARG A 78 -6.12 -2.58 17.22
C ARG A 78 -5.74 -1.75 18.44
N GLY A 79 -5.82 -0.42 18.29
CA GLY A 79 -5.52 0.54 19.35
C GLY A 79 -4.03 0.89 19.49
N GLU A 80 -3.17 0.32 18.65
CA GLU A 80 -1.76 0.72 18.57
C GLU A 80 -1.58 1.94 17.67
N CYS A 81 -0.52 2.72 17.94
CA CYS A 81 -0.11 3.86 17.13
C CYS A 81 1.29 3.62 16.59
N LEU A 82 1.44 3.70 15.25
CA LEU A 82 2.72 3.56 14.58
C LEU A 82 3.22 4.93 14.10
N GLY A 83 4.37 5.35 14.63
CA GLY A 83 5.08 6.54 14.16
C GLY A 83 6.07 6.19 13.04
N LEU A 84 5.89 6.80 11.86
CA LEU A 84 6.82 6.65 10.73
C LEU A 84 7.78 7.85 10.64
N ILE A 85 9.03 7.67 11.03
CA ILE A 85 10.03 8.74 11.16
C ILE A 85 11.23 8.44 10.24
N GLY A 86 11.84 9.48 9.68
CA GLY A 86 13.02 9.36 8.81
C GLY A 86 13.26 10.63 7.99
N HIS A 87 14.43 10.75 7.37
CA HIS A 87 14.81 11.90 6.56
C HIS A 87 13.91 12.09 5.31
N ASN A 88 14.03 13.24 4.66
CA ASN A 88 13.38 13.48 3.37
C ASN A 88 13.91 12.49 2.33
N GLY A 89 13.01 11.88 1.55
CA GLY A 89 13.37 10.83 0.59
C GLY A 89 13.51 9.42 1.19
N ALA A 90 13.33 9.21 2.50
CA ALA A 90 13.40 7.87 3.13
C ALA A 90 12.27 6.89 2.76
N GLY A 91 11.37 7.26 1.84
CA GLY A 91 10.26 6.40 1.42
C GLY A 91 8.99 6.47 2.27
N LYS A 92 8.90 7.38 3.25
CA LYS A 92 7.72 7.48 4.15
C LYS A 92 6.41 7.64 3.40
N SER A 93 6.32 8.64 2.52
CA SER A 93 5.13 8.89 1.71
C SER A 93 4.86 7.74 0.74
N THR A 94 5.89 7.04 0.27
CA THR A 94 5.74 5.84 -0.56
C THR A 94 5.10 4.70 0.24
N LEU A 95 5.56 4.44 1.47
CA LEU A 95 4.97 3.44 2.36
C LEU A 95 3.51 3.78 2.67
N LEU A 96 3.20 5.04 3.00
CA LEU A 96 1.82 5.47 3.23
C LEU A 96 0.94 5.30 1.99
N LYS A 97 1.44 5.62 0.79
CA LYS A 97 0.73 5.36 -0.46
C LYS A 97 0.49 3.87 -0.72
N MET A 98 1.43 2.99 -0.35
CA MET A 98 1.24 1.54 -0.43
C MET A 98 0.18 1.05 0.56
N LEU A 99 0.22 1.53 1.80
CA LEU A 99 -0.78 1.19 2.81
C LEU A 99 -2.19 1.63 2.37
N ASN A 100 -2.32 2.83 1.79
CA ASN A 100 -3.58 3.36 1.25
C ASN A 100 -4.00 2.72 -0.09
N GLU A 101 -3.32 1.66 -0.55
CA GLU A 101 -3.56 0.98 -1.82
C GLU A 101 -3.43 1.87 -3.08
N LEU A 102 -2.87 3.08 -2.96
CA LEU A 102 -2.66 4.01 -4.08
C LEU A 102 -1.57 3.53 -5.04
N ILE A 103 -0.59 2.77 -4.52
CA ILE A 103 0.44 2.12 -5.31
C ILE A 103 0.64 0.69 -4.81
N LYS A 104 0.88 -0.26 -5.70
CA LYS A 104 1.17 -1.64 -5.33
C LYS A 104 2.66 -1.82 -5.01
N PRO A 105 3.01 -2.66 -4.02
CA PRO A 105 4.38 -3.06 -3.80
C PRO A 105 4.90 -3.88 -4.98
N ASP A 106 6.21 -3.84 -5.24
CA ASP A 106 6.84 -4.66 -6.28
C ASP A 106 7.17 -6.07 -5.76
N GLN A 107 7.41 -6.19 -4.45
CA GLN A 107 7.62 -7.44 -3.72
C GLN A 107 6.91 -7.40 -2.38
N GLY A 108 6.67 -8.58 -1.80
CA GLY A 108 6.02 -8.71 -0.50
C GLY A 108 4.51 -8.53 -0.57
N ARG A 109 3.89 -8.38 0.61
CA ARG A 109 2.44 -8.35 0.76
C ARG A 109 2.00 -7.39 1.86
N ILE A 110 0.86 -6.74 1.62
CA ILE A 110 0.15 -5.92 2.61
C ILE A 110 -1.25 -6.52 2.76
N GLU A 111 -1.64 -6.82 3.99
CA GLU A 111 -3.01 -7.17 4.36
C GLU A 111 -3.59 -6.10 5.29
N MET A 112 -4.81 -5.65 4.99
CA MET A 112 -5.52 -4.64 5.76
C MET A 112 -6.92 -5.17 6.12
N ARG A 113 -7.29 -5.08 7.40
CA ARG A 113 -8.64 -5.43 7.88
C ARG A 113 -9.43 -4.16 8.23
N GLY A 114 -10.38 -3.83 7.38
CA GLY A 114 -11.23 -2.63 7.53
C GLY A 114 -10.98 -1.61 6.42
N ARG A 115 -11.31 -0.34 6.68
CA ARG A 115 -11.13 0.77 5.74
C ARG A 115 -10.09 1.74 6.26
N ILE A 116 -9.32 2.33 5.35
CA ILE A 116 -8.29 3.31 5.68
C ILE A 116 -8.81 4.71 5.36
N GLY A 117 -8.67 5.61 6.33
CA GLY A 117 -8.86 7.05 6.12
C GLY A 117 -7.51 7.74 6.03
N ALA A 118 -7.17 8.28 4.85
CA ALA A 118 -5.97 9.09 4.67
C ALA A 118 -6.30 10.57 4.90
N LEU A 119 -5.93 11.11 6.07
CA LEU A 119 -6.22 12.51 6.44
C LEU A 119 -5.11 13.51 6.01
N ILE A 120 -4.10 13.06 5.25
CA ILE A 120 -2.80 13.74 5.17
C ILE A 120 -2.60 14.59 3.90
N GLU A 121 -3.43 14.45 2.87
CA GLU A 121 -3.28 15.26 1.65
C GLU A 121 -4.15 16.51 1.77
N LEU A 122 -3.56 17.70 1.55
CA LEU A 122 -4.20 19.04 1.58
C LEU A 122 -5.41 19.21 0.62
N GLY A 123 -5.91 18.12 0.02
CA GLY A 123 -7.08 18.07 -0.85
C GLY A 123 -7.86 16.76 -0.75
N ALA A 124 -7.76 16.00 0.36
CA ALA A 124 -8.55 14.79 0.58
C ALA A 124 -10.05 15.12 0.74
N GLY A 125 -10.73 15.36 -0.38
CA GLY A 125 -12.18 15.57 -0.47
C GLY A 125 -12.66 17.02 -0.39
N PHE A 126 -11.77 18.01 -0.28
CA PHE A 126 -12.16 19.42 -0.35
C PHE A 126 -12.27 19.85 -1.81
N ASN A 127 -13.49 20.08 -2.28
CA ASN A 127 -13.73 20.76 -3.54
C ASN A 127 -13.38 22.25 -3.34
N PRO A 128 -12.40 22.83 -4.06
CA PRO A 128 -12.15 24.26 -4.00
C PRO A 128 -13.24 24.95 -4.83
N ILE A 129 -14.46 25.01 -4.30
CA ILE A 129 -15.45 25.96 -4.79
C ILE A 129 -15.26 27.21 -3.95
N LEU A 130 -14.47 28.15 -4.47
CA LEU A 130 -14.56 29.60 -4.25
C LEU A 130 -13.68 30.31 -5.28
#